data_AF-A0A3N9UJE0-F1
#
_entry.id   AF-A0A3N9UJE0-F1
#
_cell.length_a   1.000
_cell.length_b   1.000
_cell.length_c   1.000
_cell.angle_alpha   90.00
_cell.angle_beta   90.00
_cell.angle_gamma   90.00
#
_symmetry.space_group_name_H-M   'P 1'
#
loop_
_entity.id
_entity.type
_entity.pdbx_description
1 polymer ?
#
loop_
_entity_poly.entity_id
_entity_poly.type
_entity_poly.pdbx_seq_one_letter_code
_entity_poly.pdbx_strand_id
1 'polypeptide(L)'
;MCINNNFIEHHSYQMSEEIRKNSLYEVVRVEVSNGNSLKENEQWDSKELVSKIILEDKNKNYYVINPDQFGLRFAKGEISYKEYKQLQKKEDFKLISFSVLGIGFLTGMMYVMLKFLV
;
A
#
# COMPACT_ATOMS: atom_id res chain seq x y z
N MET A 1 17.10 4.80 10.09
CA MET A 1 16.10 5.84 10.40
C MET A 1 14.87 5.15 10.95
N CYS A 2 14.57 5.33 12.23
CA CYS A 2 13.30 4.88 12.79
C CYS A 2 12.22 5.84 12.27
N ILE A 3 11.50 5.42 11.23
CA ILE A 3 10.30 6.12 10.80
C ILE A 3 9.34 6.07 11.99
N ASN A 4 8.85 7.22 12.42
CA ASN A 4 7.86 7.28 13.48
C ASN A 4 6.63 6.50 13.00
N ASN A 5 6.40 5.32 13.57
CA ASN A 5 5.30 4.43 13.18
C ASN A 5 3.99 5.20 13.07
N ASN A 6 3.71 6.12 14.01
CA ASN A 6 2.53 6.98 13.98
C ASN A 6 2.25 7.70 12.64
N PHE A 7 3.26 7.99 11.82
CA PHE A 7 3.05 8.61 10.51
C PHE A 7 2.45 7.66 9.48
N ILE A 8 2.92 6.40 9.42
CA ILE A 8 2.45 5.42 8.43
C ILE A 8 1.03 4.98 8.80
N GLU A 9 0.81 4.69 10.08
CA GLU A 9 -0.49 4.41 10.68
C GLU A 9 -1.48 5.54 10.34
N HIS A 10 -1.12 6.79 10.63
CA HIS A 10 -1.99 7.94 10.36
C HIS A 10 -2.27 8.13 8.87
N HIS A 11 -1.27 7.99 8.02
CA HIS A 11 -1.43 8.09 6.57
C HIS A 11 -2.37 7.00 6.03
N SER A 12 -2.20 5.75 6.47
CA SER A 12 -3.07 4.64 6.07
C SER A 12 -4.52 4.87 6.49
N TYR A 13 -4.72 5.42 7.70
CA TYR A 13 -6.04 5.78 8.21
C TYR A 13 -6.69 6.88 7.37
N GLN A 14 -5.96 7.98 7.08
CA GLN A 14 -6.47 9.08 6.25
C GLN A 14 -6.89 8.59 4.87
N MET A 15 -6.05 7.77 4.23
CA MET A 15 -6.36 7.24 2.90
C MET A 15 -7.56 6.28 2.93
N SER A 16 -7.71 5.49 4.00
CA SER A 16 -8.87 4.63 4.20
C SER A 16 -10.16 5.42 4.35
N GLU A 17 -10.11 6.54 5.08
CA GLU A 17 -11.25 7.46 5.20
C GLU A 17 -11.59 8.14 3.88
N GLU A 18 -10.59 8.52 3.09
CA GLU A 18 -10.82 9.06 1.74
C GLU A 18 -11.46 8.03 0.82
N ILE A 19 -11.02 6.78 0.88
CA ILE A 19 -11.62 5.66 0.14
C ILE A 19 -13.08 5.50 0.56
N ARG A 20 -13.36 5.43 1.87
CA ARG A 20 -14.73 5.28 2.38
C ARG A 20 -15.65 6.40 1.91
N LYS A 21 -15.17 7.66 1.91
CA LYS A 21 -15.99 8.83 1.53
C LYS A 21 -16.23 8.95 0.03
N ASN A 22 -15.30 8.47 -0.79
CA ASN A 22 -15.33 8.69 -2.24
C ASN A 22 -15.54 7.41 -3.06
N SER A 23 -15.75 6.26 -2.40
CA SER A 23 -15.90 5.00 -3.12
C SER A 23 -17.28 4.87 -3.77
N LEU A 24 -17.32 4.31 -4.98
CA LEU A 24 -18.52 3.82 -5.63
C LEU A 24 -18.98 2.46 -5.08
N TYR A 25 -18.15 1.81 -4.26
CA TYR A 25 -18.34 0.48 -3.70
C TYR A 25 -18.54 0.56 -2.18
N GLU A 26 -19.20 -0.43 -1.61
CA GLU A 26 -19.43 -0.53 -0.16
C GLU A 26 -18.18 -1.07 0.54
N VAL A 27 -17.74 -0.43 1.63
CA VAL A 27 -16.55 -0.86 2.39
C VAL A 27 -16.97 -1.90 3.42
N VAL A 28 -16.87 -3.18 3.10
CA VAL A 28 -17.43 -4.25 3.94
C VAL A 28 -16.47 -4.65 5.08
N ARG A 29 -15.16 -4.57 4.83
CA ARG A 29 -14.14 -5.00 5.79
C ARG A 29 -12.82 -4.27 5.58
N VAL A 30 -12.12 -4.03 6.69
CA VAL A 30 -10.76 -3.50 6.71
C VAL A 30 -9.83 -4.46 7.44
N GLU A 31 -8.70 -4.81 6.82
CA GLU A 31 -7.64 -5.63 7.43
C GLU A 31 -6.57 -4.72 8.02
N VAL A 32 -6.35 -4.86 9.32
CA VAL A 32 -5.30 -4.15 10.06
C VAL A 32 -4.09 -5.06 10.20
N SER A 33 -2.90 -4.47 10.14
CA SER A 33 -1.62 -5.21 10.16
C SER A 33 -1.39 -6.06 11.42
N ASN A 34 -2.18 -5.84 12.49
CA ASN A 34 -2.15 -6.64 13.71
C ASN A 34 -2.91 -7.99 13.60
N GLY A 35 -3.39 -8.36 12.41
CA GLY A 35 -4.12 -9.61 12.16
C GLY A 35 -5.61 -9.55 12.49
N ASN A 36 -6.08 -8.40 12.99
CA ASN A 36 -7.50 -8.15 13.24
C ASN A 36 -8.17 -7.67 11.94
N SER A 37 -9.33 -8.25 11.63
CA SER A 37 -10.22 -7.75 10.59
C SER A 37 -11.38 -7.01 11.24
N LEU A 38 -11.48 -5.71 10.99
CA LEU A 38 -12.56 -4.88 11.50
C LEU A 38 -13.69 -4.82 10.47
N LYS A 39 -14.93 -4.93 10.95
CA LYS A 39 -16.11 -4.70 10.11
C LYS A 39 -16.35 -3.20 9.95
N GLU A 40 -17.13 -2.83 8.93
CA GLU A 40 -17.49 -1.44 8.60
C GLU A 40 -18.00 -0.59 9.79
N ASN A 41 -18.67 -1.23 10.76
CA ASN A 41 -19.27 -0.56 11.92
C ASN A 41 -18.36 -0.50 13.16
N GLU A 42 -17.15 -1.06 13.10
CA GLU A 42 -16.18 -0.95 14.18
C GLU A 42 -15.31 0.29 13.94
N GLN A 43 -15.25 1.18 14.92
CA GLN A 43 -14.49 2.41 14.82
C GLN A 43 -13.00 2.09 14.72
N TRP A 44 -12.40 2.38 13.56
CA TRP A 44 -10.97 2.23 13.32
C TRP A 44 -10.21 3.27 14.15
N ASP A 45 -9.21 2.83 14.94
CA ASP A 45 -8.32 3.76 15.62
C ASP A 45 -7.26 4.25 14.64
N SER A 46 -6.98 5.56 14.65
CA SER A 46 -5.87 6.22 13.94
C SER A 46 -4.49 5.63 14.22
N LYS A 47 -4.36 4.81 15.27
CA LYS A 47 -3.13 4.13 15.69
C LYS A 47 -2.92 2.78 15.02
N GLU A 48 -3.90 2.30 14.26
CA GLU A 48 -3.86 1.00 13.62
C GLU A 48 -3.46 1.12 12.14
N LEU A 49 -2.43 0.37 11.73
CA LEU A 49 -1.97 0.36 10.35
C LEU A 49 -2.94 -0.42 9.48
N VAL A 50 -3.75 0.30 8.71
CA VAL A 50 -4.65 -0.31 7.72
C VAL A 50 -3.80 -0.88 6.60
N SER A 51 -3.90 -2.19 6.39
CA SER A 51 -3.14 -2.89 5.35
C SER A 51 -3.95 -3.07 4.08
N LYS A 52 -5.24 -3.42 4.22
CA LYS A 52 -6.14 -3.66 3.08
C LYS A 52 -7.57 -3.27 3.40
N ILE A 53 -8.31 -2.94 2.35
CA ILE A 53 -9.72 -2.59 2.36
C ILE A 53 -10.42 -3.52 1.37
N ILE A 54 -11.53 -4.10 1.81
CA ILE A 54 -12.36 -4.99 1.01
C ILE A 54 -13.63 -4.24 0.62
N LEU A 55 -13.78 -4.05 -0.68
CA LEU A 55 -14.90 -3.37 -1.31
C LEU A 55 -15.87 -4.40 -1.89
N GLU A 56 -17.17 -4.13 -1.76
CA GLU A 56 -18.25 -4.90 -2.39
C GLU A 56 -18.99 -4.05 -3.43
N ASP A 57 -19.16 -4.60 -4.62
CA ASP A 57 -20.02 -4.04 -5.67
C ASP A 57 -21.46 -4.51 -5.51
N LYS A 58 -22.41 -3.80 -6.14
CA LYS A 58 -23.84 -4.15 -6.21
C LYS A 58 -24.11 -5.57 -6.71
N ASN A 59 -23.16 -6.13 -7.47
CA ASN A 59 -23.19 -7.50 -7.98
C ASN A 59 -22.62 -8.55 -7.00
N LYS A 60 -22.35 -8.18 -5.75
CA LYS A 60 -21.67 -9.01 -4.73
C LYS A 60 -20.28 -9.48 -5.11
N ASN A 61 -19.59 -8.68 -5.93
CA ASN A 61 -18.18 -8.92 -6.26
C ASN A 61 -17.29 -8.26 -5.20
N TYR A 62 -16.31 -8.99 -4.71
CA TYR A 62 -15.37 -8.52 -3.71
C TYR A 62 -14.04 -8.10 -4.32
N TYR A 63 -13.57 -6.91 -3.97
CA TYR A 63 -12.28 -6.37 -4.41
C TYR A 63 -11.42 -6.03 -3.22
N VAL A 64 -10.21 -6.59 -3.18
CA VAL A 64 -9.21 -6.25 -2.16
C VAL A 64 -8.30 -5.18 -2.74
N ILE A 65 -8.22 -4.05 -2.04
CA ILE A 65 -7.34 -2.93 -2.35
C ILE A 65 -6.53 -2.48 -1.14
N ASN A 66 -5.45 -1.76 -1.39
CA ASN A 66 -4.63 -1.13 -0.37
C ASN A 66 -5.09 0.32 -0.14
N PRO A 67 -4.89 0.88 1.07
CA PRO A 67 -5.12 2.30 1.35
C PRO A 67 -3.99 3.16 0.75
N ASP A 68 -3.92 3.20 -0.57
CA ASP A 68 -2.96 4.00 -1.35
C ASP A 68 -3.68 4.81 -2.45
N GLN A 69 -2.93 5.61 -3.19
CA GLN A 69 -3.51 6.43 -4.27
C GLN A 69 -4.13 5.58 -5.38
N PHE A 70 -3.58 4.40 -5.70
CA PHE A 70 -4.13 3.54 -6.75
C PHE A 70 -5.42 2.86 -6.29
N GLY A 71 -5.50 2.47 -5.02
CA GLY A 71 -6.68 1.96 -4.36
C GLY A 71 -7.79 3.00 -4.33
N LEU A 72 -7.46 4.27 -4.02
CA LEU A 72 -8.42 5.38 -4.09
C LEU A 72 -8.97 5.60 -5.51
N ARG A 73 -8.10 5.58 -6.53
CA ARG A 73 -8.54 5.71 -7.93
C ARG A 73 -9.44 4.56 -8.37
N PHE A 74 -9.12 3.33 -7.95
CA PHE A 74 -9.98 2.18 -8.19
C PHE A 74 -11.33 2.34 -7.48
N ALA A 75 -11.30 2.73 -6.19
CA ALA A 75 -12.49 2.92 -5.38
C ALA A 75 -13.43 3.98 -5.96
N LYS A 76 -12.89 5.05 -6.57
CA LYS A 76 -13.64 6.09 -7.29
C LYS A 76 -14.15 5.66 -8.67
N GLY A 77 -13.73 4.50 -9.17
CA GLY A 77 -14.05 4.03 -10.52
C GLY A 77 -13.25 4.71 -11.64
N GLU A 78 -12.16 5.42 -11.31
CA GLU A 78 -11.29 6.07 -12.31
C GLU A 78 -10.45 5.05 -13.10
N ILE A 79 -10.17 3.89 -12.49
CA ILE A 79 -9.42 2.79 -13.10
C ILE A 79 -10.13 1.46 -12.87
N SER A 80 -9.94 0.50 -13.79
CA SER A 80 -10.43 -0.86 -13.61
C SER A 80 -9.57 -1.67 -12.63
N TYR A 81 -10.13 -2.75 -12.07
CA TYR A 81 -9.38 -3.62 -11.16
C TYR A 81 -8.15 -4.27 -11.81
N LYS A 82 -8.22 -4.52 -13.13
CA LYS A 82 -7.11 -5.06 -13.90
C LYS A 82 -5.97 -4.04 -14.01
N GLU A 83 -6.29 -2.78 -14.29
CA GLU A 83 -5.31 -1.70 -14.34
C GLU A 83 -4.70 -1.44 -12.96
N TYR A 84 -5.51 -1.46 -11.91
CA TYR A 84 -5.05 -1.38 -10.52
C TYR A 84 -3.96 -2.43 -10.23
N LYS A 85 -4.21 -3.71 -10.54
CA LYS A 85 -3.23 -4.79 -10.36
C LYS A 85 -1.96 -4.61 -11.20
N GLN A 86 -2.07 -4.01 -12.39
CA GLN A 86 -0.90 -3.74 -13.22
C GLN A 86 -0.04 -2.61 -12.64
N LEU A 87 -0.68 -1.56 -12.09
CA LEU A 87 0.01 -0.46 -11.45
C LEU A 87 0.78 -0.91 -10.20
N GLN A 88 0.15 -1.73 -9.35
CA GLN A 88 0.83 -2.33 -8.19
C GLN A 88 2.09 -3.10 -8.59
N LYS A 89 1.96 -4.01 -9.55
CA LYS A 89 3.11 -4.80 -10.02
C LYS A 89 4.23 -3.94 -10.58
N LYS A 90 3.89 -2.86 -11.28
CA LYS A 90 4.87 -1.94 -11.86
C LYS A 90 5.62 -1.18 -10.77
N GLU A 91 4.94 -0.79 -9.70
CA GLU A 91 5.55 -0.14 -8.55
C GLU A 91 6.48 -1.09 -7.79
N ASP A 92 6.05 -2.33 -7.53
CA ASP A 92 6.88 -3.36 -6.92
C ASP A 92 8.15 -3.61 -7.73
N PHE A 93 8.01 -3.75 -9.05
CA PHE A 93 9.16 -3.96 -9.93
C PHE A 93 10.12 -2.76 -9.94
N LYS A 94 9.57 -1.54 -9.87
CA LYS A 94 10.36 -0.32 -9.80
C LYS A 94 11.18 -0.30 -8.50
N LEU A 95 10.57 -0.59 -7.36
CA LEU A 95 11.26 -0.66 -6.07
C LEU A 95 12.40 -1.69 -6.09
N ILE A 96 12.11 -2.91 -6.58
CA ILE A 96 13.12 -3.97 -6.69
C ILE A 96 14.28 -3.53 -7.59
N SER A 97 13.99 -2.93 -8.75
CA SER A 97 15.00 -2.46 -9.70
C SER A 97 15.94 -1.43 -9.06
N PHE A 98 15.38 -0.44 -8.34
CA PHE A 98 16.17 0.54 -7.61
C PHE A 98 17.03 -0.09 -6.51
N SER A 99 16.49 -1.05 -5.76
CA SER A 99 17.26 -1.76 -4.74
C SER A 99 18.44 -2.53 -5.31
N VAL A 100 18.25 -3.26 -6.42
CA VAL A 100 19.32 -4.02 -7.08
C VAL A 100 20.42 -3.09 -7.61
N LEU A 101 20.04 -1.98 -8.25
CA LEU A 101 21.00 -0.96 -8.72
C LEU A 101 21.80 -0.36 -7.56
N GLY A 102 21.13 -0.04 -6.44
CA GLY A 102 21.79 0.49 -5.24
C GLY A 102 22.81 -0.48 -4.65
N ILE A 103 22.45 -1.76 -4.52
CA ILE A 103 23.35 -2.80 -4.01
C ILE A 103 24.54 -3.01 -4.96
N GLY A 104 24.29 -3.06 -6.27
CA GLY A 104 25.34 -3.17 -7.28
C GLY A 104 26.34 -2.01 -7.23
N PHE A 105 25.84 -0.79 -7.05
CA PHE A 105 26.68 0.40 -6.91
C PHE A 105 27.54 0.35 -5.64
N LEU A 106 26.93 0.05 -4.49
CA LEU A 106 27.64 -0.04 -3.21
C LEU A 106 28.69 -1.15 -3.20
N THR A 107 28.36 -2.33 -3.72
CA THR A 107 29.30 -3.45 -3.83
C THR A 107 30.43 -3.15 -4.80
N GLY A 108 30.15 -2.49 -5.92
CA GLY A 108 31.16 -2.01 -6.87
C GLY A 108 32.11 -1.00 -6.25
N MET A 109 31.59 0.01 -5.54
CA MET A 109 32.42 0.99 -4.84
C MET A 109 33.29 0.36 -3.75
N MET A 110 32.74 -0.57 -2.98
CA MET A 110 33.49 -1.31 -1.95
C MET A 110 34.64 -2.11 -2.58
N TYR A 111 34.40 -2.80 -3.70
CA TYR A 111 35.44 -3.54 -4.41
C TYR A 111 36.56 -2.63 -4.93
N VAL A 112 36.21 -1.47 -5.49
CA VAL A 112 37.21 -0.48 -5.95
C VAL A 112 38.04 0.03 -4.77
N MET A 113 37.41 0.41 -3.66
CA MET A 113 38.10 0.86 -2.45
C MET A 113 39.05 -0.20 -1.89
N LEU A 114 38.63 -1.47 -1.82
CA LEU A 114 39.50 -2.58 -1.38
C LEU A 114 40.71 -2.76 -2.29
N LYS A 115 40.53 -2.62 -3.61
CA LYS A 115 41.63 -2.73 -4.59
C LYS A 115 42.63 -1.57 -4.50
N PHE A 116 42.21 -0.38 -4.08
CA PHE A 116 43.11 0.76 -3.88
C PHE A 116 43.82 0.75 -2.51
N LEU A 117 43.34 -0.05 -1.56
CA LEU A 117 43.90 -0.14 -0.21
C LEU A 117 44.93 -1.28 -0.06
N VAL A 118 44.94 -2.25 -0.98
CA VAL A 118 45.95 -3.32 -1.13
C VAL A 118 46.97 -2.92 -2.20
#